data_AF-A0A9E1PVL0-F1
#
_entry.id   AF-A0A9E1PVL0-F1
#
_cell.length_a   1.000
_cell.length_b   1.000
_cell.length_c   1.000
_cell.angle_alpha   90.00
_cell.angle_beta   90.00
_cell.angle_gamma   90.00
#
_symmetry.space_group_name_H-M   'P 1'
#
loop_
_entity.id
_entity.type
_entity.pdbx_description
1 polymer ?
#
loop_
_entity_poly.entity_id
_entity_poly.type
_entity_poly.pdbx_seq_one_letter_code
_entity_poly.pdbx_strand_id
1 'polypeptide(L)' 'IYVDDRTIDSHIKRVRRKFRNLDREFNEIETLYGVGYRYRET' A
#
# COMPACT_ATOMS: atom_id res chain seq x y z
N ILE A 1 -0.92 3.54 -21.57
CA ILE A 1 -1.22 2.43 -20.64
C ILE A 1 -1.94 3.06 -19.45
N TYR A 2 -3.26 3.01 -19.42
CA TYR A 2 -4.06 3.56 -18.31
C TYR A 2 -4.10 2.50 -17.21
N VAL A 3 -3.54 2.80 -16.05
CA VAL A 3 -3.63 1.94 -14.87
C VAL A 3 -4.86 2.39 -14.09
N ASP A 4 -5.89 1.54 -13.99
CA ASP A 4 -7.08 1.79 -13.17
C ASP A 4 -6.66 1.85 -11.69
N ASP A 5 -7.21 2.78 -10.92
CA ASP A 5 -6.97 2.92 -9.47
C ASP A 5 -7.21 1.60 -8.72
N ARG A 6 -8.16 0.78 -9.18
CA ARG A 6 -8.42 -0.57 -8.64
C ARG A 6 -7.24 -1.53 -8.83
N THR A 7 -6.42 -1.30 -9.84
CA THR A 7 -5.16 -2.03 -10.04
C THR A 7 -4.16 -1.65 -8.95
N ILE A 8 -4.03 -0.37 -8.63
CA ILE A 8 -3.12 0.13 -7.59
C ILE A 8 -3.49 -0.46 -6.23
N ASP A 9 -4.78 -0.48 -5.87
CA ASP A 9 -5.28 -1.07 -4.63
C ASP A 9 -4.84 -2.52 -4.45
N SER A 10 -4.94 -3.31 -5.53
CA SER A 10 -4.55 -4.72 -5.52
C SER A 10 -3.05 -4.89 -5.27
N HIS A 11 -2.22 -4.01 -5.85
CA HIS A 11 -0.78 -4.03 -5.63
C HIS A 11 -0.43 -3.62 -4.20
N ILE A 12 -1.04 -2.56 -3.67
CA ILE A 12 -0.81 -2.12 -2.30
C ILE A 12 -1.19 -3.21 -1.28
N LYS A 13 -2.32 -3.91 -1.50
CA LYS A 13 -2.72 -5.06 -0.67
C LYS A 13 -1.67 -6.17 -0.70
N ARG A 14 -1.11 -6.49 -1.86
CA ARG A 14 -0.06 -7.53 -2.01
C ARG A 14 1.23 -7.12 -1.31
N VAL A 15 1.66 -5.87 -1.45
CA VAL A 15 2.87 -5.35 -0.81
C VAL A 15 2.73 -5.38 0.71
N ARG A 16 1.65 -4.80 1.26
CA ARG A 16 1.36 -4.84 2.70
C ARG A 16 1.33 -6.27 3.26
N ARG A 17 0.81 -7.24 2.50
CA ARG A 17 0.82 -8.66 2.89
C ARG A 17 2.24 -9.23 2.97
N LYS A 18 3.10 -8.95 1.99
CA LYS A 18 4.50 -9.42 1.99
C LYS A 18 5.26 -8.90 3.22
N PHE A 19 5.10 -7.63 3.56
CA PHE A 19 5.72 -7.08 4.76
C PHE A 19 5.12 -7.67 6.04
N ARG A 20 3.79 -7.83 6.12
CA ARG A 20 3.16 -8.47 7.29
C ARG A 20 3.55 -9.93 7.53
N ASN A 21 4.03 -10.62 6.50
CA ASN A 21 4.58 -11.96 6.66
C ASN A 21 5.94 -11.96 7.39
N LEU A 22 6.69 -10.85 7.32
CA LEU A 22 7.99 -10.68 7.97
C LEU A 22 7.88 -9.90 9.29
N ASP A 23 6.98 -8.92 9.32
CA ASP A 23 6.70 -8.04 10.46
C ASP A 23 5.18 -7.86 10.61
N ARG A 24 4.58 -8.54 11.59
CA ARG A 24 3.12 -8.55 11.79
C ARG A 24 2.54 -7.15 12.07
N GLU A 25 3.34 -6.24 12.61
CA GLU A 25 2.93 -4.89 13.00
C GLU A 25 3.16 -3.86 11.87
N PHE A 26 3.61 -4.28 10.69
CA PHE A 26 3.90 -3.40 9.57
C PHE A 26 2.71 -2.48 9.21
N ASN A 27 2.92 -1.17 9.34
CA ASN A 27 1.94 -0.12 9.05
C ASN A 27 2.55 1.11 8.36
N GLU A 28 3.63 0.93 7.59
CA GLU A 28 4.38 2.05 6.99
C GLU A 28 3.75 2.58 5.68
N ILE A 29 2.83 1.83 5.07
CA ILE A 29 2.10 2.30 3.88
C ILE A 29 0.75 2.82 4.34
N GLU A 30 0.54 4.12 4.27
CA GLU A 30 -0.68 4.82 4.65
C GLU A 30 -1.59 5.05 3.44
N THR A 31 -2.91 4.98 3.67
CA THR A 31 -3.90 5.34 2.65
C THR A 31 -4.28 6.82 2.83
N LEU A 32 -4.09 7.61 1.78
CA LEU A 32 -4.51 9.02 1.72
C LEU A 32 -5.81 9.11 0.93
N TYR A 33 -6.93 9.37 1.61
CA TYR A 33 -8.23 9.47 0.98
C TYR A 33 -8.24 10.53 -0.12
N GLY A 34 -8.62 10.13 -1.34
CA GLY A 34 -8.70 11.02 -2.51
C GLY A 34 -7.35 11.35 -3.17
N VAL A 35 -6.23 10.87 -2.63
CA VAL A 35 -4.87 11.18 -3.14
C VAL A 35 -4.10 9.91 -3.52
N GLY A 36 -4.28 8.82 -2.78
CA GLY A 36 -3.63 7.54 -3.05
C GLY A 36 -2.93 6.95 -1.82
N TYR A 37 -1.64 6.66 -1.94
CA TYR A 37 -0.88 5.95 -0.92
C TYR A 37 0.45 6.65 -0.65
N ARG A 38 0.90 6.62 0.60
CA ARG A 38 2.17 7.20 1.02
C ARG A 38 2.95 6.22 1.88
N TYR A 39 4.26 6.16 1.68
CA TYR A 39 5.16 5.50 2.62
C TYR A 39 5.54 6.49 3.72
N ARG A 40 5.50 6.06 4.98
CA ARG A 40 5.91 6.89 6.11
C ARG A 40 7.40 7.22 5.97
N GLU A 41 7.71 8.48 5.77
CA GLU A 41 9.07 8.99 5.90
C GLU A 41 9.35 9.13 7.40
N THR A 42 10.45 8.53 7.84
CA THR A 42 10.91 8.57 9.24
C THR A 42 11.20 10.00 9.68
#